data_AF-A0A3N0XLW4-F1
#
_entry.id   AF-A0A3N0XLW4-F1
#
_cell.length_a   1.000
_cell.length_b   1.000
_cell.length_c   1.000
_cell.angle_alpha   90.00
_cell.angle_beta   90.00
_cell.angle_gamma   90.00
#
_symmetry.space_group_name_H-M   'P 1'
#
loop_
_entity.id
_entity.type
_entity.pdbx_description
1 polymer ?
#
loop_
_entity_poly.entity_id
_entity_poly.type
_entity_poly.pdbx_seq_one_letter_code
_entity_poly.pdbx_strand_id
1 'polypeptide(L)'
;MKETQECRVCRRRSSIDDPPINLVLKNMCKSFLKERNERRSSGSDEICSLHSEKLKLFCLEDKQPVCLVCRDSQQHENHKFRPIGEVVSSYKEEIDTTLKSLRKKLKHNKNIKGEFEKTVQHIKSQAEHTKHQIKQQFEKLHQFLRDEEEATITALREEEEQKKQMMKEKLEEINRHISDLLHTIKDMEKMKKANDVCFLKSLRYQPPLFPWDGEPSDVPAVDHWFRESERVWDSAHLQLQRALRRRRLTADLRQSQAPVYQPGDKVWLSTRDIRMRLPCKKLSPRFIGPYTILRQINPVTYQLQLPPEVRIHPTFHVSLLKSHHPSVLPSTEPGDAEEPPPIIVEDGAVYLVKEVLDSHRRGGHLEYLVDWERYGPEERSWVPRVDILDPSLLEDFHARHPNRPAPRGRGRPPRRRGPWSSGVDRGGGVMSQTHQALHPANHVTLPHQSTDHMHLTLITSPISSTI
;
A
#
# COMPACT_ATOMS: atom_id res chain seq x y z
N MET A 1 -10.93 -51.56 3.02
CA MET A 1 -12.13 -51.21 2.21
C MET A 1 -13.34 -51.29 3.13
N LYS A 2 -14.48 -50.66 2.82
CA LYS A 2 -15.71 -50.88 3.61
C LYS A 2 -16.37 -52.18 3.14
N GLU A 3 -16.47 -53.16 4.02
CA GLU A 3 -17.15 -54.43 3.71
C GLU A 3 -18.66 -54.23 3.90
N THR A 4 -19.41 -54.33 2.79
CA THR A 4 -20.86 -54.14 2.77
C THR A 4 -21.54 -55.40 3.30
N GLN A 5 -22.10 -55.32 4.51
CA GLN A 5 -22.83 -56.39 5.20
C GLN A 5 -24.21 -56.72 4.55
N GLU A 6 -24.33 -56.59 3.24
CA GLU A 6 -25.57 -56.76 2.49
C GLU A 6 -25.59 -58.10 1.76
N CYS A 7 -26.66 -58.88 1.97
CA CYS A 7 -26.85 -60.14 1.26
C CYS A 7 -27.05 -59.87 -0.23
N ARG A 8 -26.12 -60.31 -1.09
CA ARG A 8 -26.14 -60.02 -2.53
C ARG A 8 -27.40 -60.53 -3.27
N VAL A 9 -28.15 -61.46 -2.68
CA VAL A 9 -29.39 -62.02 -3.24
C VAL A 9 -30.61 -61.17 -2.87
N CYS A 10 -30.85 -60.90 -1.58
CA CYS A 10 -32.05 -60.20 -1.11
C CYS A 10 -31.83 -58.73 -0.70
N ARG A 11 -30.60 -58.22 -0.82
CA ARG A 11 -30.13 -56.86 -0.49
C ARG A 11 -30.44 -56.35 0.92
N ARG A 12 -30.94 -57.20 1.82
CA ARG A 12 -31.07 -56.87 3.24
C ARG A 12 -29.68 -56.84 3.88
N ARG A 13 -29.46 -55.84 4.74
CA ARG A 13 -28.26 -55.73 5.58
C ARG A 13 -28.35 -56.68 6.77
N SER A 14 -27.26 -57.37 7.09
CA SER A 14 -27.15 -58.22 8.28
C SER A 14 -27.23 -57.39 9.55
N SER A 15 -27.87 -57.94 10.59
CA SER A 15 -27.85 -57.43 11.97
C SER A 15 -26.76 -58.07 12.84
N ILE A 16 -26.00 -59.02 12.28
CA ILE A 16 -24.85 -59.69 12.91
C ILE A 16 -23.60 -59.36 12.08
N ASP A 17 -22.53 -58.92 12.72
CA ASP A 17 -21.34 -58.41 12.03
C ASP A 17 -20.57 -59.49 11.24
N ASP A 18 -20.53 -60.73 11.74
CA ASP A 18 -19.92 -61.89 11.07
C ASP A 18 -21.00 -63.00 10.87
N PRO A 19 -21.44 -63.29 9.64
CA PRO A 19 -22.54 -64.22 9.38
C PRO A 19 -22.14 -65.69 9.62
N PRO A 20 -23.07 -66.56 10.06
CA PRO A 20 -22.75 -67.93 10.44
C PRO A 20 -22.14 -68.74 9.29
N ILE A 21 -20.86 -69.09 9.44
CA ILE A 21 -20.10 -69.86 8.46
C ILE A 21 -20.74 -71.24 8.26
N ASN A 22 -21.08 -71.59 7.01
CA ASN A 22 -21.65 -72.91 6.70
C ASN A 22 -20.64 -74.03 7.02
N LEU A 23 -20.87 -74.70 8.15
CA LEU A 23 -20.01 -75.75 8.69
C LEU A 23 -19.95 -76.99 7.80
N VAL A 24 -21.03 -77.33 7.08
CA VAL A 24 -21.06 -78.45 6.13
C VAL A 24 -20.09 -78.17 4.99
N LEU A 25 -20.18 -76.97 4.39
CA LEU A 25 -19.28 -76.53 3.32
C LEU A 25 -17.82 -76.44 3.80
N LYS A 26 -17.59 -75.92 5.00
CA LYS A 26 -16.26 -75.89 5.66
C LYS A 26 -15.68 -77.28 5.87
N ASN A 27 -16.51 -78.26 6.23
CA ASN A 27 -16.10 -79.64 6.44
C ASN A 27 -15.90 -80.41 5.12
N MET A 28 -16.72 -80.17 4.10
CA MET A 28 -16.48 -80.70 2.74
C MET A 28 -15.17 -80.18 2.16
N CYS A 29 -14.90 -78.87 2.23
CA CYS A 29 -13.63 -78.30 1.79
C CYS A 29 -12.44 -78.87 2.58
N LYS A 30 -12.55 -79.07 3.90
CA LYS A 30 -11.54 -79.78 4.68
C LYS A 30 -11.33 -81.21 4.22
N SER A 31 -12.41 -81.95 3.90
CA SER A 31 -12.31 -83.33 3.41
C SER A 31 -11.59 -83.40 2.06
N PHE A 32 -11.98 -82.56 1.10
CA PHE A 32 -11.29 -82.44 -0.20
C PHE A 32 -9.83 -82.03 -0.06
N LEU A 33 -9.49 -81.13 0.87
CA LEU A 33 -8.10 -80.76 1.16
C LEU A 33 -7.32 -81.90 1.83
N LYS A 34 -7.94 -82.67 2.71
CA LYS A 34 -7.33 -83.82 3.37
C LYS A 34 -7.07 -84.96 2.37
N GLU A 35 -8.06 -85.31 1.56
CA GLU A 35 -7.94 -86.29 0.47
C GLU A 35 -6.88 -85.85 -0.56
N ARG A 36 -6.84 -84.56 -0.94
CA ARG A 36 -5.82 -84.00 -1.84
C ARG A 36 -4.40 -84.03 -1.23
N ASN A 37 -4.27 -83.95 0.10
CA ASN A 37 -2.99 -84.10 0.78
C ASN A 37 -2.61 -85.58 0.96
N GLU A 38 -3.56 -86.47 1.22
CA GLU A 38 -3.33 -87.92 1.29
C GLU A 38 -2.86 -88.47 -0.07
N ARG A 39 -3.47 -88.02 -1.18
CA ARG A 39 -2.99 -88.22 -2.56
C ARG A 39 -1.61 -87.59 -2.87
N ARG A 40 -1.04 -86.81 -1.96
CA ARG A 40 0.32 -86.20 -2.06
C ARG A 40 1.32 -86.77 -1.06
N SER A 41 0.89 -87.57 -0.09
CA SER A 41 1.76 -88.25 0.88
C SER A 41 2.30 -89.58 0.36
N SER A 42 1.65 -90.19 -0.64
CA SER A 42 2.34 -91.14 -1.52
C SER A 42 3.35 -90.36 -2.36
N GLY A 43 4.64 -90.58 -2.09
CA GLY A 43 5.73 -89.89 -2.79
C GLY A 43 5.71 -90.19 -4.29
N SER A 44 5.20 -89.26 -5.09
CA SER A 44 5.17 -89.37 -6.53
C SER A 44 6.55 -89.07 -7.11
N ASP A 45 7.30 -90.11 -7.45
CA ASP A 45 8.29 -89.99 -8.52
C ASP A 45 7.57 -89.43 -9.77
N GLU A 46 8.05 -88.34 -10.35
CA GLU A 46 7.48 -87.83 -11.60
C GLU A 46 7.88 -88.76 -12.75
N ILE A 47 6.89 -89.27 -13.49
CA ILE A 47 7.06 -90.33 -14.50
C ILE A 47 6.88 -89.73 -15.90
N CYS A 48 7.74 -90.13 -16.84
CA CYS A 48 7.62 -89.79 -18.25
C CYS A 48 6.34 -90.38 -18.85
N SER A 49 5.46 -89.51 -19.35
CA SER A 49 4.18 -89.90 -19.97
C SER A 49 4.32 -90.75 -21.25
N LEU A 50 5.50 -90.80 -21.87
CA LEU A 50 5.77 -91.59 -23.08
C LEU A 50 6.33 -92.99 -22.76
N HIS A 51 7.13 -93.12 -21.70
CA HIS A 51 7.92 -94.34 -21.43
C HIS A 51 7.62 -95.01 -20.08
N SER A 52 6.74 -94.42 -19.25
CA SER A 52 6.45 -94.89 -17.88
C SER A 52 7.68 -95.00 -16.95
N GLU A 53 8.79 -94.34 -17.30
CA GLU A 53 10.03 -94.30 -16.52
C GLU A 53 10.11 -93.04 -15.62
N LYS A 54 10.83 -93.15 -14.49
CA LYS A 54 11.14 -92.01 -13.62
C LYS A 54 11.97 -90.94 -14.35
N LEU A 55 11.52 -89.68 -14.29
CA LEU A 55 12.27 -88.53 -14.78
C LEU A 55 13.50 -88.30 -13.88
N LYS A 56 14.69 -88.18 -14.50
CA LYS A 56 15.98 -88.07 -13.78
C LYS A 56 16.96 -87.08 -14.39
N LEU A 57 16.83 -86.80 -15.68
CA LEU A 57 17.65 -85.85 -16.42
C LEU A 57 16.82 -84.65 -16.82
N PHE A 58 17.47 -83.53 -17.14
CA PHE A 58 16.86 -82.32 -17.67
C PHE A 58 17.59 -81.95 -18.95
N CYS A 59 16.85 -81.77 -20.05
CA CYS A 59 17.39 -81.28 -21.31
C CYS A 59 17.52 -79.75 -21.26
N LEU A 60 18.70 -79.22 -21.54
CA LEU A 60 18.99 -77.79 -21.43
C LEU A 60 18.38 -76.98 -22.59
N GLU A 61 18.33 -77.57 -23.78
CA GLU A 61 17.79 -76.98 -25.00
C GLU A 61 16.25 -76.89 -24.93
N ASP A 62 15.57 -78.02 -24.66
CA ASP A 62 14.10 -78.09 -24.59
C ASP A 62 13.53 -77.65 -23.22
N LYS A 63 14.40 -77.44 -22.23
CA LYS A 63 14.08 -76.97 -20.86
C LYS A 63 13.05 -77.83 -20.11
N GLN A 64 13.06 -79.13 -20.35
CA GLN A 64 12.13 -80.09 -19.76
C GLN A 64 12.82 -81.29 -19.09
N PRO A 65 12.23 -81.85 -18.02
CA PRO A 65 12.71 -83.09 -17.41
C PRO A 65 12.40 -84.30 -18.31
N VAL A 66 13.33 -85.25 -18.38
CA VAL A 66 13.27 -86.44 -19.25
C VAL A 66 13.70 -87.71 -18.49
N CYS A 67 13.24 -88.87 -18.95
CA CYS A 67 13.69 -90.16 -18.46
C CYS A 67 14.95 -90.64 -19.21
N LEU A 68 15.43 -91.86 -18.93
CA LEU A 68 16.63 -92.39 -19.56
C LEU A 68 16.36 -92.80 -21.00
N VAL A 69 15.22 -93.44 -21.29
CA VAL A 69 14.81 -93.78 -22.67
C VAL A 69 14.61 -92.53 -23.55
N CYS A 70 14.14 -91.41 -22.99
CA CYS A 70 14.06 -90.14 -23.74
C CYS A 70 15.44 -89.64 -24.20
N ARG A 71 16.49 -89.79 -23.38
CA ARG A 71 17.84 -89.30 -23.70
C ARG A 71 18.39 -89.91 -25.00
N ASP A 72 18.07 -91.18 -25.23
CA ASP A 72 18.58 -91.97 -26.35
C ASP A 72 17.58 -92.02 -27.54
N SER A 73 16.56 -91.14 -27.52
CA SER A 73 15.56 -90.97 -28.57
C SER A 73 15.98 -89.92 -29.60
N GLN A 74 15.58 -90.11 -30.87
CA GLN A 74 15.73 -89.11 -31.94
C GLN A 74 15.10 -87.75 -31.59
N GLN A 75 14.16 -87.70 -30.64
CA GLN A 75 13.55 -86.45 -30.16
C GLN A 75 14.52 -85.47 -29.46
N HIS A 76 15.69 -85.94 -29.04
CA HIS A 76 16.71 -85.10 -28.37
C HIS A 76 18.12 -85.38 -28.92
N GLU A 77 18.24 -85.72 -30.20
CA GLU A 77 19.52 -86.07 -30.82
C GLU A 77 20.52 -84.90 -30.74
N ASN A 78 21.70 -85.14 -30.18
CA ASN A 78 22.76 -84.16 -29.86
C ASN A 78 22.43 -83.12 -28.76
N HIS A 79 21.32 -83.23 -28.03
CA HIS A 79 20.99 -82.32 -26.93
C HIS A 79 21.84 -82.57 -25.67
N LYS A 80 21.94 -81.58 -24.77
CA LYS A 80 22.76 -81.63 -23.55
C LYS A 80 21.88 -81.83 -22.32
N PHE A 81 22.19 -82.89 -21.58
CA PHE A 81 21.46 -83.28 -20.38
C PHE A 81 22.28 -83.05 -19.12
N ARG A 82 21.60 -82.72 -18.02
CA ARG A 82 22.17 -82.73 -16.67
C ARG A 82 21.22 -83.44 -15.69
N PRO A 83 21.70 -83.98 -14.56
CA PRO A 83 20.83 -84.49 -13.51
C PRO A 83 19.87 -83.40 -12.99
N ILE A 84 18.60 -83.77 -12.78
CA ILE A 84 17.58 -82.81 -12.32
C ILE A 84 18.01 -82.12 -11.01
N GLY A 85 18.68 -82.84 -10.10
CA GLY A 85 19.15 -82.27 -8.83
C GLY A 85 20.13 -81.09 -8.98
N GLU A 86 21.02 -81.13 -9.97
CA GLU A 86 21.97 -80.03 -10.24
C GLU A 86 21.25 -78.81 -10.83
N VAL A 87 20.42 -79.04 -11.84
CA VAL A 87 19.68 -77.98 -12.54
C VAL A 87 18.67 -77.30 -11.62
N VAL A 88 17.95 -78.08 -10.81
CA VAL A 88 17.02 -77.56 -9.80
C VAL A 88 17.76 -76.77 -8.71
N SER A 89 19.00 -77.14 -8.36
CA SER A 89 19.80 -76.36 -7.41
C SER A 89 20.21 -75.00 -8.01
N SER A 90 20.73 -75.00 -9.25
CA SER A 90 21.12 -73.78 -9.96
C SER A 90 19.94 -72.82 -10.17
N TYR A 91 18.78 -73.31 -10.65
CA TYR A 91 17.59 -72.46 -10.78
C TYR A 91 17.03 -71.99 -9.44
N LYS A 92 17.13 -72.79 -8.36
CA LYS A 92 16.77 -72.33 -7.02
C LYS A 92 17.65 -71.17 -6.59
N GLU A 93 18.96 -71.23 -6.81
CA GLU A 93 19.88 -70.13 -6.46
C GLU A 93 19.61 -68.85 -7.28
N GLU A 94 19.27 -68.97 -8.56
CA GLU A 94 18.85 -67.84 -9.40
C GLU A 94 17.52 -67.21 -8.90
N ILE A 95 16.53 -68.05 -8.57
CA ILE A 95 15.26 -67.60 -7.97
C ILE A 95 15.52 -66.95 -6.61
N ASP A 96 16.41 -67.50 -5.79
CA ASP A 96 16.68 -66.99 -4.45
C ASP A 96 17.48 -65.67 -4.49
N THR A 97 18.41 -65.50 -5.43
CA THR A 97 19.13 -64.23 -5.66
C THR A 97 18.23 -63.14 -6.23
N THR A 98 17.36 -63.46 -7.19
CA THR A 98 16.35 -62.52 -7.70
C THR A 98 15.32 -62.15 -6.63
N LEU A 99 14.84 -63.11 -5.81
CA LEU A 99 13.98 -62.82 -4.65
C LEU A 99 14.69 -61.96 -3.59
N LYS A 100 15.97 -62.21 -3.29
CA LYS A 100 16.78 -61.35 -2.39
C LYS A 100 16.89 -59.92 -2.96
N SER A 101 17.07 -59.76 -4.27
CA SER A 101 17.08 -58.45 -4.95
C SER A 101 15.73 -57.73 -4.89
N LEU A 102 14.62 -58.43 -5.21
CA LEU A 102 13.27 -57.88 -5.15
C LEU A 102 12.86 -57.50 -3.72
N ARG A 103 13.20 -58.30 -2.71
CA ARG A 103 12.99 -57.97 -1.29
C ARG A 103 13.77 -56.71 -0.86
N LYS A 104 15.00 -56.51 -1.35
CA LYS A 104 15.77 -55.27 -1.14
C LYS A 104 15.09 -54.06 -1.79
N LYS A 105 14.70 -54.15 -3.07
CA LYS A 105 13.96 -53.09 -3.79
C LYS A 105 12.64 -52.73 -3.09
N LEU A 106 11.88 -53.72 -2.63
CA LEU A 106 10.63 -53.51 -1.88
C LEU A 106 10.86 -52.77 -0.55
N LYS A 107 11.94 -53.08 0.19
CA LYS A 107 12.29 -52.34 1.41
C LYS A 107 12.69 -50.89 1.09
N HIS A 108 13.49 -50.67 0.06
CA HIS A 108 13.91 -49.34 -0.38
C HIS A 108 12.71 -48.46 -0.80
N ASN A 109 11.80 -49.00 -1.62
CA ASN A 109 10.59 -48.27 -2.04
C ASN A 109 9.66 -47.96 -0.87
N LYS A 110 9.60 -48.81 0.17
CA LYS A 110 8.86 -48.51 1.41
C LYS A 110 9.48 -47.33 2.19
N ASN A 111 10.80 -47.24 2.26
CA ASN A 111 11.48 -46.10 2.90
C ASN A 111 11.19 -44.80 2.13
N ILE A 112 11.41 -44.79 0.81
CA ILE A 112 11.14 -43.65 -0.08
C ILE A 112 9.68 -43.19 0.02
N LYS A 113 8.72 -44.12 0.07
CA LYS A 113 7.30 -43.78 0.29
C LYS A 113 7.09 -43.02 1.60
N GLY A 114 7.72 -43.47 2.69
CA GLY A 114 7.65 -42.79 3.99
C GLY A 114 8.34 -41.42 4.00
N GLU A 115 9.35 -41.20 3.17
CA GLU A 115 10.01 -39.90 2.97
C GLU A 115 9.10 -38.94 2.19
N PHE A 116 8.48 -39.38 1.08
CA PHE A 116 7.47 -38.58 0.38
C PHE A 116 6.25 -38.27 1.25
N GLU A 117 5.79 -39.21 2.08
CA GLU A 117 4.68 -38.97 3.03
C GLU A 117 5.03 -37.88 4.06
N LYS A 118 6.26 -37.85 4.58
CA LYS A 118 6.76 -36.76 5.43
C LYS A 118 6.82 -35.42 4.67
N THR A 119 7.31 -35.41 3.44
CA THR A 119 7.41 -34.19 2.61
C THR A 119 6.03 -33.60 2.33
N VAL A 120 5.04 -34.43 2.00
CA VAL A 120 3.64 -33.98 1.81
C VAL A 120 3.04 -33.45 3.12
N GLN A 121 3.31 -34.07 4.26
CA GLN A 121 2.91 -33.56 5.58
C GLN A 121 3.57 -32.21 5.91
N HIS A 122 4.84 -32.02 5.56
CA HIS A 122 5.55 -30.76 5.75
C HIS A 122 4.95 -29.64 4.90
N ILE A 123 4.78 -29.87 3.59
CA ILE A 123 4.15 -28.91 2.66
C ILE A 123 2.75 -28.50 3.15
N LYS A 124 1.93 -29.48 3.58
CA LYS A 124 0.59 -29.20 4.13
C LYS A 124 0.66 -28.34 5.40
N SER A 125 1.60 -28.62 6.30
CA SER A 125 1.77 -27.87 7.54
C SER A 125 2.28 -26.45 7.29
N GLN A 126 3.22 -26.29 6.34
CA GLN A 126 3.73 -25.00 5.88
C GLN A 126 2.60 -24.14 5.28
N ALA A 127 1.77 -24.72 4.42
CA ALA A 127 0.63 -24.03 3.80
C ALA A 127 -0.37 -23.51 4.85
N GLU A 128 -0.77 -24.34 5.82
CA GLU A 128 -1.66 -23.90 6.91
C GLU A 128 -0.99 -22.87 7.84
N HIS A 129 0.32 -22.97 8.08
CA HIS A 129 1.06 -21.96 8.85
C HIS A 129 1.09 -20.60 8.15
N THR A 130 1.46 -20.55 6.87
CA THR A 130 1.47 -19.30 6.07
C THR A 130 0.06 -18.70 5.95
N LYS A 131 -0.97 -19.54 5.74
CA LYS A 131 -2.39 -19.14 5.75
C LYS A 131 -2.82 -18.55 7.10
N HIS A 132 -2.34 -19.09 8.22
CA HIS A 132 -2.59 -18.51 9.54
C HIS A 132 -1.85 -17.19 9.75
N GLN A 133 -0.57 -17.09 9.35
CA GLN A 133 0.20 -15.84 9.39
C GLN A 133 -0.49 -14.72 8.59
N ILE A 134 -0.94 -15.01 7.36
CA ILE A 134 -1.67 -14.04 6.51
C ILE A 134 -2.92 -13.55 7.24
N LYS A 135 -3.78 -14.47 7.73
CA LYS A 135 -4.97 -14.09 8.51
C LYS A 135 -4.63 -13.23 9.73
N GLN A 136 -3.53 -13.52 10.43
CA GLN A 136 -3.10 -12.75 11.60
C GLN A 136 -2.64 -11.33 11.25
N GLN A 137 -2.02 -11.09 10.07
CA GLN A 137 -1.70 -9.71 9.66
C GLN A 137 -2.95 -8.95 9.21
N PHE A 138 -3.89 -9.61 8.53
CA PHE A 138 -5.16 -8.98 8.15
C PHE A 138 -6.00 -8.60 9.39
N GLU A 139 -6.06 -9.44 10.43
CA GLU A 139 -6.78 -9.06 11.66
C GLU A 139 -6.14 -7.86 12.38
N LYS A 140 -4.81 -7.73 12.38
CA LYS A 140 -4.14 -6.53 12.91
C LYS A 140 -4.49 -5.28 12.11
N LEU A 141 -4.57 -5.39 10.78
CA LEU A 141 -5.00 -4.28 9.92
C LEU A 141 -6.48 -3.93 10.17
N HIS A 142 -7.36 -4.91 10.32
CA HIS A 142 -8.75 -4.67 10.67
C HIS A 142 -8.91 -4.05 12.07
N GLN A 143 -8.09 -4.44 13.06
CA GLN A 143 -8.08 -3.76 14.36
C GLN A 143 -7.61 -2.32 14.23
N PHE A 144 -6.48 -2.06 13.57
CA PHE A 144 -5.98 -0.70 13.35
C PHE A 144 -7.01 0.21 12.65
N LEU A 145 -7.75 -0.32 11.67
CA LEU A 145 -8.82 0.44 11.00
C LEU A 145 -10.01 0.73 11.93
N ARG A 146 -10.38 -0.20 12.82
CA ARG A 146 -11.40 0.03 13.87
C ARG A 146 -10.94 1.08 14.88
N ASP A 147 -9.68 1.00 15.31
CA ASP A 147 -9.08 1.94 16.27
C ASP A 147 -9.03 3.37 15.71
N GLU A 148 -8.65 3.54 14.43
CA GLU A 148 -8.60 4.83 13.74
C GLU A 148 -10.02 5.38 13.43
N GLU A 149 -10.99 4.51 13.11
CA GLU A 149 -12.40 4.88 12.96
C GLU A 149 -12.99 5.37 14.29
N GLU A 150 -12.75 4.67 15.40
CA GLU A 150 -13.18 5.10 16.73
C GLU A 150 -12.50 6.41 17.18
N ALA A 151 -11.20 6.55 16.95
CA ALA A 151 -10.44 7.77 17.25
C ALA A 151 -10.92 9.00 16.44
N THR A 152 -11.25 8.82 15.16
CA THR A 152 -11.77 9.92 14.32
C THR A 152 -13.22 10.28 14.64
N ILE A 153 -14.06 9.30 15.00
CA ILE A 153 -15.44 9.55 15.47
C ILE A 153 -15.45 10.24 16.84
N THR A 154 -14.58 9.86 17.77
CA THR A 154 -14.49 10.50 19.09
C THR A 154 -14.00 11.94 18.99
N ALA A 155 -12.92 12.20 18.24
CA ALA A 155 -12.44 13.57 17.98
C ALA A 155 -13.51 14.46 17.33
N LEU A 156 -14.30 13.93 16.39
CA LEU A 156 -15.41 14.66 15.77
C LEU A 156 -16.52 15.02 16.78
N ARG A 157 -16.83 14.11 17.72
CA ARG A 157 -17.82 14.37 18.80
C ARG A 157 -17.32 15.41 19.80
N GLU A 158 -16.04 15.38 20.15
CA GLU A 158 -15.42 16.41 21.00
C GLU A 158 -15.46 17.79 20.31
N GLU A 159 -15.13 17.86 19.03
CA GLU A 159 -15.29 19.08 18.23
C GLU A 159 -16.74 19.55 18.14
N GLU A 160 -17.71 18.65 18.02
CA GLU A 160 -19.15 18.97 17.99
C GLU A 160 -19.60 19.59 19.33
N GLU A 161 -19.22 18.99 20.45
CA GLU A 161 -19.63 19.43 21.78
C GLU A 161 -18.95 20.75 22.18
N GLN A 162 -17.67 20.94 21.85
CA GLN A 162 -16.99 22.23 21.99
C GLN A 162 -17.71 23.35 21.21
N LYS A 163 -18.17 23.07 19.98
CA LYS A 163 -18.91 24.05 19.16
C LYS A 163 -20.30 24.35 19.74
N LYS A 164 -21.01 23.34 20.27
CA LYS A 164 -22.29 23.56 20.99
C LYS A 164 -22.10 24.42 22.23
N GLN A 165 -21.13 24.10 23.07
CA GLN A 165 -20.86 24.82 24.32
C GLN A 165 -20.47 26.29 24.03
N MET A 166 -19.60 26.53 23.04
CA MET A 166 -19.29 27.89 22.59
C MET A 166 -20.54 28.65 22.11
N MET A 167 -21.44 28.00 21.35
CA MET A 167 -22.68 28.65 20.89
C MET A 167 -23.66 28.93 22.04
N LYS A 168 -23.72 28.05 23.05
CA LYS A 168 -24.50 28.26 24.28
C LYS A 168 -23.98 29.47 25.07
N GLU A 169 -22.67 29.59 25.26
CA GLU A 169 -22.04 30.74 25.92
C GLU A 169 -22.32 32.06 25.15
N LYS A 170 -22.32 32.03 23.81
CA LYS A 170 -22.71 33.21 23.00
C LYS A 170 -24.20 33.54 23.09
N LEU A 171 -25.07 32.56 23.22
CA LEU A 171 -26.50 32.79 23.50
C LEU A 171 -26.70 33.42 24.89
N GLU A 172 -25.97 32.94 25.90
CA GLU A 172 -26.02 33.50 27.26
C GLU A 172 -25.48 34.94 27.32
N GLU A 173 -24.42 35.28 26.58
CA GLU A 173 -23.94 36.67 26.42
C GLU A 173 -25.00 37.58 25.78
N ILE A 174 -25.63 37.13 24.68
CA ILE A 174 -26.68 37.89 23.99
C ILE A 174 -27.89 38.10 24.90
N ASN A 175 -28.28 37.09 25.68
CA ASN A 175 -29.37 37.19 26.64
C ASN A 175 -29.07 38.16 27.80
N ARG A 176 -27.80 38.28 28.24
CA ARG A 176 -27.37 39.33 29.17
C ARG A 176 -27.53 40.73 28.54
N HIS A 177 -26.96 40.95 27.34
CA HIS A 177 -27.12 42.23 26.65
C HIS A 177 -28.58 42.62 26.38
N ILE A 178 -29.46 41.67 26.05
CA ILE A 178 -30.91 41.92 25.93
C ILE A 178 -31.49 42.38 27.28
N SER A 179 -31.10 41.75 28.38
CA SER A 179 -31.57 42.10 29.74
C SER A 179 -31.10 43.49 30.19
N ASP A 180 -29.87 43.87 29.86
CA ASP A 180 -29.28 45.18 30.14
C ASP A 180 -29.97 46.29 29.31
N LEU A 181 -30.21 46.03 28.02
CA LEU A 181 -30.95 46.94 27.14
C LEU A 181 -32.41 47.11 27.59
N LEU A 182 -33.06 46.03 28.02
CA LEU A 182 -34.42 46.09 28.57
C LEU A 182 -34.49 46.89 29.89
N HIS A 183 -33.49 46.78 30.77
CA HIS A 183 -33.39 47.67 31.95
C HIS A 183 -33.18 49.12 31.53
N THR A 184 -32.24 49.39 30.62
CA THR A 184 -31.96 50.73 30.10
C THR A 184 -33.22 51.40 29.52
N ILE A 185 -33.96 50.68 28.67
CA ILE A 185 -35.24 51.15 28.08
C ILE A 185 -36.27 51.42 29.18
N LYS A 186 -36.41 50.51 30.15
CA LYS A 186 -37.35 50.64 31.28
C LYS A 186 -37.04 51.84 32.17
N ASP A 187 -35.77 52.16 32.38
CA ASP A 187 -35.35 53.31 33.19
C ASP A 187 -35.46 54.63 32.40
N MET A 188 -35.22 54.63 31.09
CA MET A 188 -35.59 55.74 30.21
C MET A 188 -37.11 55.99 30.19
N GLU A 189 -37.93 54.93 30.19
CA GLU A 189 -39.38 55.05 30.32
C GLU A 189 -39.82 55.62 31.68
N LYS A 190 -39.17 55.19 32.78
CA LYS A 190 -39.42 55.79 34.11
C LYS A 190 -39.06 57.27 34.13
N MET A 191 -37.89 57.65 33.59
CA MET A 191 -37.48 59.06 33.50
C MET A 191 -38.48 59.89 32.67
N LYS A 192 -38.94 59.37 31.53
CA LYS A 192 -39.99 60.00 30.70
C LYS A 192 -41.34 60.14 31.43
N LYS A 193 -41.62 59.31 32.44
CA LYS A 193 -42.82 59.33 33.28
C LYS A 193 -42.62 60.09 34.60
N ALA A 194 -41.44 60.63 34.87
CA ALA A 194 -41.16 61.42 36.07
C ALA A 194 -41.68 62.85 35.93
N ASN A 195 -42.01 63.48 37.05
CA ASN A 195 -42.48 64.88 37.09
C ASN A 195 -41.42 65.84 36.53
N ASP A 196 -41.84 66.88 35.80
CA ASP A 196 -41.02 67.68 34.89
C ASP A 196 -39.73 68.23 35.52
N VAL A 197 -39.80 68.66 36.78
CA VAL A 197 -38.65 69.20 37.53
C VAL A 197 -37.55 68.15 37.75
N CYS A 198 -37.90 66.88 37.92
CA CYS A 198 -36.94 65.78 38.04
C CYS A 198 -36.41 65.37 36.66
N PHE A 199 -37.28 65.30 35.65
CA PHE A 199 -36.90 64.99 34.26
C PHE A 199 -35.88 66.02 33.73
N LEU A 200 -36.14 67.31 33.92
CA LEU A 200 -35.26 68.41 33.50
C LEU A 200 -33.95 68.49 34.30
N LYS A 201 -33.93 68.09 35.58
CA LYS A 201 -32.68 67.92 36.33
C LYS A 201 -31.83 66.77 35.77
N SER A 202 -32.44 65.64 35.43
CA SER A 202 -31.72 64.48 34.87
C SER A 202 -31.19 64.75 33.46
N LEU A 203 -31.95 65.45 32.62
CA LEU A 203 -31.56 65.75 31.23
C LEU A 203 -30.33 66.64 31.09
N ARG A 204 -29.92 67.36 32.14
CA ARG A 204 -28.66 68.13 32.12
C ARG A 204 -27.41 67.26 32.33
N TYR A 205 -27.56 65.98 32.63
CA TYR A 205 -26.47 65.00 32.61
C TYR A 205 -26.60 64.08 31.39
N GLN A 206 -26.09 64.56 30.25
CA GLN A 206 -25.90 63.76 29.05
C GLN A 206 -24.39 63.49 28.88
N PRO A 207 -23.89 62.26 29.14
CA PRO A 207 -22.45 61.99 29.06
C PRO A 207 -21.96 62.15 27.62
N PRO A 208 -20.92 62.96 27.35
CA PRO A 208 -20.23 62.92 26.08
C PRO A 208 -19.57 61.56 25.90
N LEU A 209 -19.65 61.01 24.69
CA LEU A 209 -18.62 60.08 24.24
C LEU A 209 -17.34 60.94 24.13
N PHE A 210 -16.40 60.73 25.07
CA PHE A 210 -15.27 61.61 25.37
C PHE A 210 -14.54 62.12 24.10
N PRO A 211 -14.09 63.40 24.11
CA PRO A 211 -13.19 63.88 25.16
C PRO A 211 -13.66 65.11 25.94
N TRP A 212 -13.32 65.12 27.22
CA TRP A 212 -12.93 66.31 27.97
C TRP A 212 -11.64 65.99 28.72
N ASP A 213 -10.72 66.95 28.79
CA ASP A 213 -9.56 66.85 29.66
C ASP A 213 -10.07 66.81 31.11
N GLY A 214 -9.69 65.77 31.86
CA GLY A 214 -10.24 65.51 33.18
C GLY A 214 -9.70 66.47 34.23
N GLU A 215 -10.49 67.50 34.60
CA GLU A 215 -10.37 68.15 35.91
C GLU A 215 -10.38 67.06 37.00
N PRO A 216 -9.34 66.94 37.85
CA PRO A 216 -9.20 65.82 38.78
C PRO A 216 -10.37 65.72 39.76
N SER A 217 -10.87 64.51 40.00
CA SER A 217 -11.90 64.27 41.01
C SER A 217 -11.27 64.03 42.38
N ASP A 218 -11.76 64.73 43.40
CA ASP A 218 -11.41 64.48 44.82
C ASP A 218 -11.74 63.05 45.32
N VAL A 219 -12.32 62.18 44.46
CA VAL A 219 -12.66 60.79 44.74
C VAL A 219 -11.68 59.85 43.99
N PRO A 220 -10.62 59.32 44.63
CA PRO A 220 -9.55 58.58 43.94
C PRO A 220 -10.00 57.34 43.16
N ALA A 221 -11.13 56.73 43.53
CA ALA A 221 -11.70 55.58 42.83
C ALA A 221 -12.26 55.94 41.44
N VAL A 222 -12.80 57.15 41.28
CA VAL A 222 -13.34 57.65 40.01
C VAL A 222 -12.19 57.96 39.06
N ASP A 223 -11.20 58.70 39.55
CA ASP A 223 -9.93 59.02 38.89
C ASP A 223 -9.12 57.77 38.50
N HIS A 224 -9.21 56.68 39.27
CA HIS A 224 -8.61 55.40 38.92
C HIS A 224 -9.38 54.71 37.79
N TRP A 225 -10.72 54.68 37.86
CA TRP A 225 -11.58 54.05 36.85
C TRP A 225 -11.48 54.74 35.49
N PHE A 226 -11.41 56.08 35.44
CA PHE A 226 -11.19 56.82 34.19
C PHE A 226 -9.84 56.46 33.55
N ARG A 227 -8.73 56.55 34.30
CA ARG A 227 -7.39 56.23 33.79
C ARG A 227 -7.23 54.77 33.34
N GLU A 228 -7.94 53.83 33.96
CA GLU A 228 -7.93 52.43 33.49
C GLU A 228 -8.81 52.23 32.25
N SER A 229 -9.96 52.90 32.16
CA SER A 229 -10.84 52.85 30.98
C SER A 229 -10.16 53.45 29.73
N GLU A 230 -9.43 54.55 29.91
CA GLU A 230 -8.59 55.19 28.89
C GLU A 230 -7.52 54.22 28.35
N ARG A 231 -6.72 53.60 29.23
CA ARG A 231 -5.72 52.58 28.85
C ARG A 231 -6.32 51.40 28.10
N VAL A 232 -7.48 50.92 28.53
CA VAL A 232 -8.19 49.81 27.87
C VAL A 232 -8.65 50.22 26.47
N TRP A 233 -9.16 51.45 26.31
CA TRP A 233 -9.61 51.97 25.02
C TRP A 233 -8.45 52.16 24.04
N ASP A 234 -7.35 52.81 24.46
CA ASP A 234 -6.14 52.99 23.66
C ASP A 234 -5.51 51.65 23.26
N SER A 235 -5.44 50.71 24.21
CA SER A 235 -4.95 49.35 23.94
C SER A 235 -5.82 48.64 22.90
N ALA A 236 -7.15 48.71 23.02
CA ALA A 236 -8.08 48.14 22.05
C ALA A 236 -7.96 48.80 20.67
N HIS A 237 -7.88 50.13 20.61
CA HIS A 237 -7.75 50.89 19.37
C HIS A 237 -6.43 50.57 18.66
N LEU A 238 -5.31 50.57 19.39
CA LEU A 238 -3.99 50.21 18.88
C LEU A 238 -3.92 48.75 18.40
N GLN A 239 -4.57 47.82 19.12
CA GLN A 239 -4.68 46.42 18.70
C GLN A 239 -5.52 46.27 17.42
N LEU A 240 -6.65 46.99 17.30
CA LEU A 240 -7.49 46.98 16.11
C LEU A 240 -6.74 47.50 14.88
N GLN A 241 -6.04 48.65 15.01
CA GLN A 241 -5.19 49.17 13.93
C GLN A 241 -4.07 48.18 13.55
N ARG A 242 -3.41 47.55 14.52
CA ARG A 242 -2.38 46.51 14.28
C ARG A 242 -2.97 45.28 13.56
N ALA A 243 -4.18 44.85 13.90
CA ALA A 243 -4.86 43.74 13.25
C ALA A 243 -5.21 44.07 11.78
N LEU A 244 -5.71 45.27 11.50
CA LEU A 244 -5.98 45.75 10.13
C LEU A 244 -4.71 45.81 9.28
N ARG A 245 -3.61 46.37 9.82
CA ARG A 245 -2.30 46.41 9.12
C ARG A 245 -1.78 44.98 8.83
N ARG A 246 -1.87 44.05 9.79
CA ARG A 246 -1.48 42.64 9.59
C ARG A 246 -2.33 41.94 8.51
N ARG A 247 -3.64 42.16 8.49
CA ARG A 247 -4.53 41.60 7.46
C ARG A 247 -4.15 42.10 6.06
N ARG A 248 -3.91 43.40 5.91
CA ARG A 248 -3.44 44.01 4.65
C ARG A 248 -2.11 43.40 4.19
N LEU A 249 -1.06 43.44 5.01
CA LEU A 249 0.25 42.87 4.64
C LEU A 249 0.17 41.39 4.22
N THR A 250 -0.70 40.60 4.88
CA THR A 250 -0.89 39.17 4.56
C THR A 250 -1.65 38.94 3.24
N ALA A 251 -2.52 39.88 2.85
CA ALA A 251 -3.21 39.87 1.56
C ALA A 251 -2.27 40.33 0.44
N ASP A 252 -1.58 41.46 0.64
CA ASP A 252 -0.62 42.05 -0.29
C ASP A 252 0.49 41.03 -0.64
N LEU A 253 1.04 40.31 0.35
CA LEU A 253 2.03 39.23 0.16
C LEU A 253 1.52 38.00 -0.63
N ARG A 254 0.20 37.85 -0.81
CA ARG A 254 -0.43 36.73 -1.53
C ARG A 254 -1.02 37.16 -2.87
N GLN A 255 -0.93 38.44 -3.22
CA GLN A 255 -1.46 38.99 -4.46
C GLN A 255 -0.37 39.03 -5.53
N SER A 256 -0.31 38.00 -6.38
CA SER A 256 0.39 38.12 -7.66
C SER A 256 -0.29 39.17 -8.54
N GLN A 257 0.50 39.89 -9.34
CA GLN A 257 -0.07 40.78 -10.36
C GLN A 257 -0.87 39.94 -11.37
N ALA A 258 -2.06 40.42 -11.73
CA ALA A 258 -2.91 39.73 -12.68
C ALA A 258 -2.36 39.88 -14.11
N PRO A 259 -2.40 38.82 -14.96
CA PRO A 259 -2.01 38.95 -16.35
C PRO A 259 -2.78 40.04 -17.08
N VAL A 260 -2.06 40.90 -17.78
CA VAL A 260 -2.66 41.86 -18.71
C VAL A 260 -2.81 41.17 -20.06
N TYR A 261 -4.02 41.18 -20.61
CA TYR A 261 -4.34 40.61 -21.92
C TYR A 261 -4.72 41.73 -22.89
N GLN A 262 -4.40 41.57 -24.17
CA GLN A 262 -4.73 42.52 -25.23
C GLN A 262 -6.01 42.13 -25.99
N PRO A 263 -6.72 43.09 -26.61
CA PRO A 263 -7.75 42.78 -27.60
C PRO A 263 -7.17 41.93 -28.74
N GLY A 264 -7.82 40.82 -29.06
CA GLY A 264 -7.35 39.80 -30.01
C GLY A 264 -6.71 38.56 -29.36
N ASP A 265 -6.24 38.64 -28.11
CA ASP A 265 -5.66 37.49 -27.41
C ASP A 265 -6.67 36.35 -27.26
N LYS A 266 -6.20 35.11 -27.44
CA LYS A 266 -6.97 33.90 -27.15
C LYS A 266 -6.76 33.50 -25.68
N VAL A 267 -7.86 33.23 -24.97
CA VAL A 267 -7.84 32.77 -23.58
C VAL A 267 -8.81 31.63 -23.33
N TRP A 268 -8.40 30.72 -22.45
CA TRP A 268 -9.20 29.65 -21.90
C TRP A 268 -10.08 30.17 -20.75
N LEU A 269 -11.40 29.94 -20.85
CA LEU A 269 -12.37 30.36 -19.84
C LEU A 269 -12.64 29.24 -18.82
N SER A 270 -12.48 29.53 -17.53
CA SER A 270 -12.73 28.63 -16.41
C SER A 270 -14.22 28.26 -16.26
N THR A 271 -14.54 26.96 -16.17
CA THR A 271 -15.92 26.47 -16.05
C THR A 271 -16.48 26.45 -14.63
N ARG A 272 -15.72 26.86 -13.60
CA ARG A 272 -16.11 26.79 -12.18
C ARG A 272 -17.53 27.31 -11.90
N ASP A 273 -17.87 28.43 -12.52
CA ASP A 273 -19.12 29.17 -12.30
C ASP A 273 -20.13 28.95 -13.45
N ILE A 274 -19.84 28.02 -14.37
CA ILE A 274 -20.60 27.75 -15.59
C ILE A 274 -21.40 26.46 -15.45
N ARG A 275 -22.73 26.54 -15.60
CA ARG A 275 -23.63 25.38 -15.55
C ARG A 275 -23.61 24.57 -16.85
N MET A 276 -22.56 23.78 -17.04
CA MET A 276 -22.42 22.83 -18.15
C MET A 276 -23.53 21.75 -18.11
N ARG A 277 -24.20 21.50 -19.23
CA ARG A 277 -25.19 20.42 -19.39
C ARG A 277 -24.51 19.08 -19.66
N LEU A 278 -23.85 18.52 -18.65
CA LEU A 278 -23.16 17.22 -18.74
C LEU A 278 -23.64 16.25 -17.64
N PRO A 279 -23.60 14.92 -17.86
CA PRO A 279 -24.17 13.95 -16.92
C PRO A 279 -23.57 13.97 -15.51
N CYS A 280 -22.30 14.35 -15.36
CA CYS A 280 -21.66 14.48 -14.05
C CYS A 280 -20.54 15.53 -14.04
N LYS A 281 -20.34 16.19 -12.89
CA LYS A 281 -19.27 17.20 -12.69
C LYS A 281 -17.85 16.63 -12.78
N LYS A 282 -17.66 15.31 -12.69
CA LYS A 282 -16.34 14.67 -12.81
C LYS A 282 -15.81 14.65 -14.25
N LEU A 283 -16.72 14.73 -15.24
CA LEU A 283 -16.39 14.73 -16.68
C LEU A 283 -16.57 16.12 -17.34
N SER A 284 -16.92 17.16 -16.59
CA SER A 284 -16.97 18.52 -17.15
C SER A 284 -15.56 19.10 -17.33
N PRO A 285 -15.20 19.61 -18.52
CA PRO A 285 -13.87 20.18 -18.76
C PRO A 285 -13.65 21.39 -17.85
N ARG A 286 -12.46 21.51 -17.24
CA ARG A 286 -12.12 22.57 -16.27
C ARG A 286 -11.99 23.96 -16.89
N PHE A 287 -11.72 24.01 -18.19
CA PHE A 287 -11.70 25.20 -19.02
C PHE A 287 -12.38 24.89 -20.36
N ILE A 288 -12.99 25.90 -20.99
CA ILE A 288 -13.64 25.81 -22.30
C ILE A 288 -13.11 26.90 -23.24
N GLY A 289 -12.90 26.51 -24.50
CA GLY A 289 -12.61 27.36 -25.66
C GLY A 289 -11.33 28.20 -25.60
N PRO A 290 -10.57 28.34 -26.71
CA PRO A 290 -9.71 29.49 -26.91
C PRO A 290 -10.57 30.67 -27.41
N TYR A 291 -11.24 31.38 -26.50
CA TYR A 291 -12.07 32.54 -26.84
C TYR A 291 -11.20 33.79 -27.03
N THR A 292 -11.52 34.60 -28.04
CA THR A 292 -10.85 35.88 -28.31
C THR A 292 -11.36 36.96 -27.35
N ILE A 293 -10.44 37.76 -26.81
CA ILE A 293 -10.77 38.97 -26.04
C ILE A 293 -11.16 40.08 -27.02
N LEU A 294 -12.37 40.61 -26.88
CA LEU A 294 -12.87 41.73 -27.69
C LEU A 294 -12.34 43.08 -27.17
N ARG A 295 -12.31 43.25 -25.85
CA ARG A 295 -11.77 44.44 -25.17
C ARG A 295 -11.60 44.21 -23.66
N GLN A 296 -10.75 45.03 -23.04
CA GLN A 296 -10.76 45.24 -21.59
C GLN A 296 -11.93 46.18 -21.22
N ILE A 297 -12.55 45.98 -20.06
CA ILE A 297 -13.60 46.85 -19.51
C ILE A 297 -13.07 47.60 -18.29
N ASN A 298 -12.47 46.86 -17.35
CA ASN A 298 -11.70 47.40 -16.22
C ASN A 298 -10.34 46.69 -16.18
N PRO A 299 -9.33 47.19 -15.44
CA PRO A 299 -8.02 46.51 -15.30
C PRO A 299 -8.08 45.01 -14.96
N VAL A 300 -9.16 44.57 -14.29
CA VAL A 300 -9.39 43.17 -13.89
C VAL A 300 -10.59 42.49 -14.58
N THR A 301 -11.27 43.12 -15.55
CA THR A 301 -12.39 42.50 -16.28
C THR A 301 -12.28 42.69 -17.80
N TYR A 302 -12.50 41.60 -18.54
CA TYR A 302 -12.40 41.54 -20.00
C TYR A 302 -13.70 41.02 -20.62
N GLN A 303 -13.98 41.44 -21.85
CA GLN A 303 -15.10 40.96 -22.66
C GLN A 303 -14.60 39.93 -23.68
N LEU A 304 -15.23 38.75 -23.73
CA LEU A 304 -14.90 37.66 -24.65
C LEU A 304 -15.89 37.55 -25.81
N GLN A 305 -15.41 37.05 -26.95
CA GLN A 305 -16.24 36.59 -28.04
C GLN A 305 -16.73 35.17 -27.77
N LEU A 306 -17.95 35.03 -27.24
CA LEU A 306 -18.59 33.74 -27.03
C LEU A 306 -19.46 33.34 -28.25
N PRO A 307 -19.54 32.05 -28.60
CA PRO A 307 -20.49 31.54 -29.59
C PRO A 307 -21.96 31.77 -29.18
N PRO A 308 -22.88 32.00 -30.14
CA PRO A 308 -24.27 32.37 -29.84
C PRO A 308 -25.10 31.26 -29.16
N GLU A 309 -24.64 30.00 -29.17
CA GLU A 309 -25.26 28.91 -28.41
C GLU A 309 -25.04 29.06 -26.89
N VAL A 310 -23.99 29.79 -26.50
CA VAL A 310 -23.54 29.94 -25.11
C VAL A 310 -24.26 31.10 -24.44
N ARG A 311 -25.39 30.81 -23.78
CA ARG A 311 -26.21 31.78 -23.01
C ARG A 311 -25.54 32.22 -21.69
N ILE A 312 -24.35 32.83 -21.78
CA ILE A 312 -23.56 33.36 -20.66
C ILE A 312 -23.19 34.81 -20.99
N HIS A 313 -23.20 35.69 -19.99
CA HIS A 313 -22.79 37.09 -20.20
C HIS A 313 -21.29 37.15 -20.57
N PRO A 314 -20.89 37.86 -21.65
CA PRO A 314 -19.53 37.79 -22.20
C PRO A 314 -18.44 38.49 -21.38
N THR A 315 -18.70 38.88 -20.13
CA THR A 315 -17.76 39.67 -19.31
C THR A 315 -17.27 38.85 -18.12
N PHE A 316 -15.95 38.69 -18.01
CA PHE A 316 -15.33 37.84 -16.99
C PHE A 316 -14.20 38.55 -16.26
N HIS A 317 -14.01 38.17 -14.98
CA HIS A 317 -12.87 38.61 -14.18
C HIS A 317 -11.59 37.88 -14.60
N VAL A 318 -10.45 38.57 -14.55
CA VAL A 318 -9.13 38.08 -14.99
C VAL A 318 -8.73 36.74 -14.36
N SER A 319 -9.17 36.46 -13.13
CA SER A 319 -8.91 35.17 -12.44
C SER A 319 -9.64 33.96 -13.02
N LEU A 320 -10.59 34.17 -13.94
CA LEU A 320 -11.30 33.11 -14.67
C LEU A 320 -10.67 32.83 -16.05
N LEU A 321 -9.68 33.62 -16.45
CA LEU A 321 -9.03 33.56 -17.76
C LEU A 321 -7.61 32.99 -17.61
N LYS A 322 -7.23 32.08 -18.50
CA LYS A 322 -5.84 31.60 -18.66
C LYS A 322 -5.40 31.83 -20.09
N SER A 323 -4.17 32.29 -20.31
CA SER A 323 -3.58 32.42 -21.65
C SER A 323 -3.71 31.13 -22.47
N HIS A 324 -4.16 31.25 -23.72
CA HIS A 324 -4.03 30.19 -24.70
C HIS A 324 -2.71 30.41 -25.45
N HIS A 325 -1.66 29.72 -25.00
CA HIS A 325 -0.50 29.51 -25.84
C HIS A 325 -0.87 28.44 -26.86
N PRO A 326 -0.82 28.71 -28.18
CA PRO A 326 -0.94 27.65 -29.16
C PRO A 326 0.28 26.75 -29.02
N SER A 327 0.07 25.46 -28.76
CA SER A 327 1.15 24.48 -28.88
C SER A 327 1.56 24.43 -30.35
N VAL A 328 2.68 25.08 -30.67
CA VAL A 328 3.43 24.76 -31.88
C VAL A 328 4.06 23.39 -31.64
N LEU A 329 3.24 22.35 -31.81
CA LEU A 329 3.76 21.08 -32.29
C LEU A 329 4.49 21.42 -33.59
N PRO A 330 5.79 21.09 -33.73
CA PRO A 330 6.44 21.15 -35.03
C PRO A 330 5.58 20.37 -36.02
N SER A 331 5.26 20.98 -37.16
CA SER A 331 4.42 20.35 -38.19
C SER A 331 4.99 18.97 -38.51
N THR A 332 4.17 17.93 -38.34
CA THR A 332 4.59 16.55 -38.63
C THR A 332 4.66 16.32 -40.14
N GLU A 333 5.72 16.87 -40.73
CA GLU A 333 6.45 16.17 -41.78
C GLU A 333 6.71 14.74 -41.26
N PRO A 334 6.33 13.69 -41.98
CA PRO A 334 6.60 12.31 -41.57
C PRO A 334 8.08 11.98 -41.83
N GLY A 335 8.95 12.50 -40.98
CA GLY A 335 10.41 12.33 -41.04
C GLY A 335 10.97 11.83 -39.71
N ASP A 336 10.95 10.51 -39.54
CA ASP A 336 11.92 9.70 -38.79
C ASP A 336 12.54 10.31 -37.52
N ALA A 337 11.69 10.66 -36.56
CA ALA A 337 12.09 10.75 -35.16
C ALA A 337 12.10 9.35 -34.54
N GLU A 338 13.10 8.53 -34.88
CA GLU A 338 13.34 7.25 -34.19
C GLU A 338 13.53 7.52 -32.68
N GLU A 339 12.72 6.88 -31.85
CA GLU A 339 12.99 6.80 -30.40
C GLU A 339 14.37 6.13 -30.22
N PRO A 340 15.34 6.76 -29.53
CA PRO A 340 16.68 6.20 -29.43
C PRO A 340 16.58 4.83 -28.71
N PRO A 341 17.04 3.73 -29.34
CA PRO A 341 16.81 2.40 -28.80
C PRO A 341 17.50 2.27 -27.44
N PRO A 342 16.85 1.61 -26.45
CA PRO A 342 17.47 1.38 -25.16
C PRO A 342 18.76 0.58 -25.34
N ILE A 343 19.81 0.92 -24.59
CA ILE A 343 21.04 0.13 -24.58
C ILE A 343 20.69 -1.21 -23.93
N ILE A 344 20.65 -2.27 -24.74
CA ILE A 344 20.37 -3.63 -24.28
C ILE A 344 21.66 -4.22 -23.72
N VAL A 345 21.64 -4.55 -22.43
CA VAL A 345 22.62 -5.42 -21.77
C VAL A 345 21.84 -6.64 -21.24
N GLU A 346 22.50 -7.78 -21.03
CA GLU A 346 21.82 -9.09 -20.90
C GLU A 346 20.75 -9.21 -19.79
N ASP A 347 20.77 -8.34 -18.77
CA ASP A 347 19.78 -8.29 -17.67
C ASP A 347 18.81 -7.08 -17.72
N GLY A 348 18.85 -6.20 -18.74
CA GLY A 348 17.85 -5.13 -18.85
C GLY A 348 18.11 -4.02 -19.87
N ALA A 349 17.07 -3.21 -20.10
CA ALA A 349 17.15 -1.94 -20.82
C ALA A 349 17.69 -0.84 -19.91
N VAL A 350 18.73 -0.13 -20.35
CA VAL A 350 19.52 0.74 -19.47
C VAL A 350 19.61 2.19 -19.96
N TYR A 351 19.27 3.15 -19.11
CA TYR A 351 19.09 4.58 -19.47
C TYR A 351 20.11 5.50 -18.81
N LEU A 352 20.50 6.57 -19.52
CA LEU A 352 21.44 7.61 -19.06
C LEU A 352 20.74 8.67 -18.21
N VAL A 353 21.35 9.05 -17.08
CA VAL A 353 20.87 10.13 -16.21
C VAL A 353 21.64 11.41 -16.46
N LYS A 354 20.91 12.52 -16.61
CA LYS A 354 21.48 13.87 -16.74
C LYS A 354 21.64 14.56 -15.39
N GLU A 355 20.62 14.53 -14.54
CA GLU A 355 20.70 15.08 -13.17
C GLU A 355 19.61 14.49 -12.26
N VAL A 356 19.88 14.45 -10.94
CA VAL A 356 18.87 14.19 -9.91
C VAL A 356 18.34 15.52 -9.36
N LEU A 357 17.02 15.73 -9.44
CA LEU A 357 16.38 17.02 -9.14
C LEU A 357 15.76 17.11 -7.73
N ASP A 358 15.31 15.98 -7.16
CA ASP A 358 14.72 15.93 -5.81
C ASP A 358 14.83 14.52 -5.20
N SER A 359 14.62 14.39 -3.88
CA SER A 359 14.42 13.11 -3.19
C SER A 359 13.26 13.18 -2.20
N HIS A 360 12.54 12.07 -2.04
CA HIS A 360 11.45 11.95 -1.06
C HIS A 360 11.33 10.54 -0.48
N ARG A 361 10.46 10.37 0.53
CA ARG A 361 10.28 9.08 1.21
C ARG A 361 8.81 8.69 1.27
N ARG A 362 8.45 7.67 0.49
CA ARG A 362 7.12 7.08 0.40
C ARG A 362 7.16 5.62 0.85
N GLY A 363 6.20 5.19 1.67
CA GLY A 363 6.15 3.80 2.19
C GLY A 363 7.38 3.33 3.00
N GLY A 364 8.29 4.23 3.39
CA GLY A 364 9.59 3.89 4.00
C GLY A 364 10.75 3.76 3.00
N HIS A 365 10.44 3.58 1.71
CA HIS A 365 11.40 3.60 0.61
C HIS A 365 11.95 5.01 0.38
N LEU A 366 12.98 5.12 -0.46
CA LEU A 366 13.65 6.37 -0.83
C LEU A 366 13.72 6.42 -2.35
N GLU A 367 13.09 7.44 -2.91
CA GLU A 367 12.92 7.67 -4.34
C GLU A 367 13.53 9.04 -4.71
N TYR A 368 14.03 9.14 -5.93
CA TYR A 368 14.67 10.33 -6.49
C TYR A 368 13.98 10.75 -7.78
N LEU A 369 13.80 12.05 -8.00
CA LEU A 369 13.27 12.59 -9.24
C LEU A 369 14.42 12.76 -10.24
N VAL A 370 14.36 12.04 -11.35
CA VAL A 370 15.44 11.96 -12.36
C VAL A 370 15.11 12.82 -13.57
N ASP A 371 16.07 13.65 -14.01
CA ASP A 371 16.13 14.23 -15.36
C ASP A 371 16.97 13.27 -16.22
N TRP A 372 16.34 12.65 -17.22
CA TRP A 372 17.02 11.69 -18.11
C TRP A 372 17.83 12.42 -19.19
N GLU A 373 18.94 11.84 -19.62
CA GLU A 373 19.68 12.40 -20.74
C GLU A 373 18.93 12.14 -22.06
N ARG A 374 18.89 13.15 -22.95
CA ARG A 374 18.23 13.13 -24.27
C ARG A 374 16.69 13.08 -24.28
N TYR A 375 16.02 12.93 -23.14
CA TYR A 375 14.56 13.05 -23.05
C TYR A 375 14.12 14.47 -22.63
N GLY A 376 12.85 14.78 -22.89
CA GLY A 376 12.23 16.06 -22.50
C GLY A 376 11.87 16.11 -21.00
N PRO A 377 11.58 17.30 -20.44
CA PRO A 377 11.20 17.47 -19.04
C PRO A 377 9.84 16.84 -18.68
N GLU A 378 9.12 16.30 -19.67
CA GLU A 378 7.85 15.59 -19.47
C GLU A 378 8.07 14.13 -19.02
N GLU A 379 9.23 13.52 -19.33
CA GLU A 379 9.59 12.14 -18.96
C GLU A 379 10.21 12.01 -17.55
N ARG A 380 10.24 13.11 -16.78
CA ARG A 380 10.85 13.16 -15.43
C ARG A 380 10.10 12.26 -14.46
N SER A 381 10.74 11.19 -14.01
CA SER A 381 10.11 10.13 -13.22
C SER A 381 10.79 9.92 -11.85
N TRP A 382 10.04 9.32 -10.92
CA TRP A 382 10.53 8.99 -9.57
C TRP A 382 11.11 7.58 -9.56
N VAL A 383 12.43 7.49 -9.42
CA VAL A 383 13.20 6.24 -9.47
C VAL A 383 13.61 5.81 -8.05
N PRO A 384 13.35 4.56 -7.63
CA PRO A 384 13.85 4.01 -6.37
C PRO A 384 15.39 4.03 -6.28
N ARG A 385 15.94 4.25 -5.08
CA ARG A 385 17.40 4.25 -4.86
C ARG A 385 18.11 2.97 -5.35
N VAL A 386 17.42 1.83 -5.38
CA VAL A 386 18.01 0.53 -5.73
C VAL A 386 18.33 0.41 -7.23
N ASP A 387 17.65 1.18 -8.07
CA ASP A 387 17.78 1.11 -9.53
C ASP A 387 18.85 2.09 -10.05
N ILE A 388 19.24 3.07 -9.22
CA ILE A 388 20.29 4.06 -9.50
C ILE A 388 21.66 3.40 -9.27
N LEU A 389 22.27 2.90 -10.35
CA LEU A 389 23.54 2.14 -10.27
C LEU A 389 24.75 3.02 -9.96
N ASP A 390 24.65 4.34 -10.11
CA ASP A 390 25.72 5.30 -9.84
C ASP A 390 25.57 5.98 -8.46
N PRO A 391 26.49 5.74 -7.51
CA PRO A 391 26.49 6.43 -6.22
C PRO A 391 26.83 7.92 -6.32
N SER A 392 27.62 8.35 -7.31
CA SER A 392 28.19 9.71 -7.38
C SER A 392 27.10 10.76 -7.60
N LEU A 393 26.17 10.51 -8.53
CA LEU A 393 24.98 11.34 -8.76
C LEU A 393 24.14 11.57 -7.49
N LEU A 394 24.10 10.58 -6.59
CA LEU A 394 23.43 10.72 -5.30
C LEU A 394 24.26 11.52 -4.30
N GLU A 395 25.57 11.31 -4.25
CA GLU A 395 26.47 12.03 -3.34
C GLU A 395 26.53 13.53 -3.70
N ASP A 396 26.66 13.88 -4.98
CA ASP A 396 26.60 15.26 -5.48
C ASP A 396 25.22 15.91 -5.24
N PHE A 397 24.14 15.15 -5.31
CA PHE A 397 22.81 15.63 -4.96
C PHE A 397 22.68 15.95 -3.46
N HIS A 398 23.12 15.06 -2.56
CA HIS A 398 23.04 15.32 -1.11
C HIS A 398 24.04 16.37 -0.63
N ALA A 399 25.18 16.52 -1.31
CA ALA A 399 26.13 17.62 -1.08
C ALA A 399 25.50 18.97 -1.39
N ARG A 400 24.77 19.09 -2.52
CA ARG A 400 24.06 20.32 -2.91
C ARG A 400 22.75 20.53 -2.15
N HIS A 401 22.12 19.46 -1.65
CA HIS A 401 20.81 19.50 -0.99
C HIS A 401 20.75 18.75 0.36
N PRO A 402 21.57 19.12 1.37
CA PRO A 402 21.71 18.39 2.64
C PRO A 402 20.43 18.34 3.50
N ASN A 403 19.42 19.17 3.19
CA ASN A 403 18.11 19.14 3.84
C ASN A 403 17.13 18.11 3.23
N ARG A 404 17.46 17.48 2.10
CA ARG A 404 16.60 16.49 1.44
C ARG A 404 16.78 15.09 2.06
N PRO A 405 15.79 14.19 1.93
CA PRO A 405 15.89 12.83 2.44
C PRO A 405 17.08 12.03 1.87
N ALA A 406 18.12 11.90 2.69
CA ALA A 406 19.30 11.08 2.39
C ALA A 406 19.09 9.57 2.67
N PRO A 407 19.95 8.69 2.13
CA PRO A 407 20.07 7.30 2.55
C PRO A 407 20.47 7.21 4.02
N ARG A 408 19.92 6.24 4.77
CA ARG A 408 20.31 6.02 6.17
C ARG A 408 21.35 4.91 6.21
N GLY A 409 22.50 5.17 6.86
CA GLY A 409 23.47 4.13 7.18
C GLY A 409 22.83 3.02 8.01
N ARG A 410 23.26 1.76 7.79
CA ARG A 410 22.81 0.62 8.59
C ARG A 410 23.23 0.82 10.05
N GLY A 411 22.36 0.52 11.01
CA GLY A 411 22.73 0.41 12.43
C GLY A 411 22.19 1.47 13.40
N ARG A 412 21.37 2.46 12.99
CA ARG A 412 20.63 3.31 13.95
C ARG A 412 19.14 2.94 13.99
N PRO A 413 18.60 2.42 15.11
CA PRO A 413 17.19 2.08 15.22
C PRO A 413 16.32 3.34 15.12
N PRO A 414 15.02 3.22 14.77
CA PRO A 414 14.12 4.37 14.78
C PRO A 414 14.12 5.04 16.14
N ARG A 415 14.36 6.35 16.19
CA ARG A 415 14.03 7.15 17.37
C ARG A 415 12.54 6.92 17.64
N ARG A 416 12.20 6.27 18.76
CA ARG A 416 10.82 6.32 19.29
C ARG A 416 10.44 7.79 19.35
N ARG A 417 9.33 8.17 18.73
CA ARG A 417 8.66 9.42 19.13
C ARG A 417 8.26 9.22 20.59
N GLY A 418 8.78 10.05 21.48
CA GLY A 418 8.24 10.12 22.83
C GLY A 418 6.78 10.56 22.77
N PRO A 419 5.96 10.26 23.80
CA PRO A 419 4.61 10.78 23.88
C PRO A 419 4.60 12.31 23.71
N TRP A 420 3.59 12.83 23.02
CA TRP A 420 3.33 14.26 23.01
C TRP A 420 2.77 14.66 24.39
N SER A 421 3.59 15.29 25.21
CA SER A 421 3.13 15.94 26.44
C SER A 421 2.45 17.26 26.10
N SER A 422 1.15 17.36 26.37
CA SER A 422 0.40 18.62 26.35
C SER A 422 0.91 19.61 27.40
N GLY A 423 0.66 20.92 27.21
CA GLY A 423 1.04 21.99 28.17
C GLY A 423 0.30 21.91 29.53
N VAL A 424 0.60 22.73 30.55
CA VAL A 424 0.37 24.19 30.70
C VAL A 424 0.94 24.61 32.08
N ASP A 425 1.34 25.85 32.48
CA ASP A 425 1.14 27.22 31.95
C ASP A 425 2.45 28.07 31.92
N ARG A 426 2.94 28.59 33.07
CA ARG A 426 3.96 29.67 33.20
C ARG A 426 4.82 29.56 34.46
N GLY A 427 5.96 30.26 34.49
CA GLY A 427 6.45 30.90 35.72
C GLY A 427 7.96 31.09 35.86
N GLY A 428 8.39 32.33 36.08
CA GLY A 428 9.71 32.67 36.64
C GLY A 428 10.91 32.67 35.68
N GLY A 429 11.63 33.80 35.61
CA GLY A 429 12.93 33.90 34.96
C GLY A 429 13.97 34.52 35.89
N VAL A 430 15.24 34.16 35.73
CA VAL A 430 16.41 34.77 36.39
C VAL A 430 17.54 34.91 35.37
N MET A 431 18.36 35.95 35.51
CA MET A 431 19.44 36.30 34.57
C MET A 431 20.79 35.68 34.92
N SER A 432 21.58 35.31 33.90
CA SER A 432 23.05 35.22 33.83
C SER A 432 23.39 35.02 32.34
N GLN A 433 24.29 35.74 31.65
CA GLN A 433 25.74 35.96 31.86
C GLN A 433 26.51 34.63 31.96
N THR A 434 27.51 34.29 31.13
CA THR A 434 28.12 34.97 29.96
C THR A 434 28.35 33.90 28.85
N HIS A 435 29.31 33.84 27.91
CA HIS A 435 30.53 34.58 27.56
C HIS A 435 30.76 34.54 26.03
N GLN A 436 31.78 35.25 25.51
CA GLN A 436 32.23 35.17 24.12
C GLN A 436 33.43 34.21 23.94
N ALA A 437 33.50 33.54 22.78
CA ALA A 437 34.72 33.07 22.10
C ALA A 437 34.33 32.77 20.62
N LEU A 438 34.70 33.58 19.62
CA LEU A 438 36.02 33.73 18.98
C LEU A 438 36.36 32.63 17.96
N HIS A 439 36.50 33.04 16.70
CA HIS A 439 37.18 32.28 15.63
C HIS A 439 38.69 32.24 15.87
N PRO A 440 39.39 31.25 15.29
CA PRO A 440 40.11 31.49 14.03
C PRO A 440 39.86 30.34 13.01
N ALA A 441 40.49 30.27 11.84
CA ALA A 441 40.80 31.27 10.80
C ALA A 441 41.52 30.50 9.66
N ASN A 442 41.30 30.91 8.40
CA ASN A 442 42.14 30.64 7.22
C ASN A 442 42.61 29.20 6.92
N HIS A 443 42.20 28.69 5.76
CA HIS A 443 43.18 28.55 4.68
C HIS A 443 42.55 28.80 3.31
N VAL A 444 43.32 29.37 2.39
CA VAL A 444 42.94 29.64 1.00
C VAL A 444 43.81 28.80 0.09
N THR A 445 43.20 28.05 -0.83
CA THR A 445 43.86 27.44 -1.99
C THR A 445 42.92 27.43 -3.18
N LEU A 446 43.39 27.92 -4.32
CA LEU A 446 42.80 27.82 -5.66
C LEU A 446 43.97 27.65 -6.64
N PRO A 447 43.74 27.17 -7.88
CA PRO A 447 42.90 26.03 -8.27
C PRO A 447 43.78 24.97 -8.97
N HIS A 448 43.19 23.85 -9.40
CA HIS A 448 43.84 22.97 -10.39
C HIS A 448 42.86 22.61 -11.52
N GLN A 449 43.39 22.50 -12.74
CA GLN A 449 42.64 22.30 -13.97
C GLN A 449 42.67 20.83 -14.44
N SER A 450 41.65 20.44 -15.20
CA SER A 450 41.52 19.18 -15.96
C SER A 450 41.37 17.92 -15.09
N THR A 451 40.72 16.85 -15.55
CA THR A 451 40.28 16.51 -16.92
C THR A 451 38.78 16.14 -16.98
N ASP A 452 38.15 16.38 -18.13
CA ASP A 452 36.88 15.74 -18.47
C ASP A 452 37.09 14.23 -18.66
N HIS A 453 36.38 13.43 -17.87
CA HIS A 453 36.15 12.02 -18.18
C HIS A 453 34.66 11.71 -18.04
N MET A 454 33.98 11.68 -19.19
CA MET A 454 32.57 11.29 -19.32
C MET A 454 32.39 9.82 -18.93
N HIS A 455 32.13 9.58 -17.63
CA HIS A 455 31.65 8.29 -17.16
C HIS A 455 30.15 8.16 -17.48
N LEU A 456 29.85 7.45 -18.56
CA LEU A 456 28.47 7.08 -18.91
C LEU A 456 27.92 6.13 -17.84
N THR A 457 26.90 6.58 -17.10
CA THR A 457 26.27 5.78 -16.04
C THR A 457 24.76 5.65 -16.22
N LEU A 458 24.24 4.55 -15.68
CA LEU A 458 23.20 3.76 -16.33
C LEU A 458 22.19 3.23 -15.29
N ILE A 459 20.91 3.17 -15.64
CA ILE A 459 19.81 2.70 -14.77
C ILE A 459 18.92 1.66 -15.44
N THR A 460 18.66 0.54 -14.76
CA THR A 460 17.69 -0.50 -15.14
C THR A 460 16.33 -0.29 -14.46
N SER A 461 15.22 -0.25 -15.22
CA SER A 461 13.88 0.02 -14.67
C SER A 461 13.04 -1.25 -14.41
N PRO A 462 12.26 -1.32 -13.30
CA PRO A 462 11.33 -2.43 -13.04
C PRO A 462 10.05 -2.32 -13.87
N ILE A 463 9.61 -3.44 -14.47
CA ILE A 463 8.40 -3.50 -15.31
C ILE A 463 7.11 -3.45 -14.47
N SER A 464 6.18 -2.59 -14.85
CA SER A 464 4.82 -2.56 -14.29
C SER A 464 4.00 -3.78 -14.73
N SER A 465 3.78 -4.71 -13.82
CA SER A 465 2.86 -5.84 -14.02
C SER A 465 1.39 -5.37 -13.96
N THR A 466 0.81 -5.09 -15.13
CA THR A 466 -0.63 -4.80 -15.26
C THR A 466 -1.39 -6.03 -15.72
N ILE A 467 -2.16 -6.66 -14.81
CA ILE A 467 -3.40 -7.44 -15.02
C ILE A 467 -3.99 -7.74 -13.63
#